data_AF-A0A496SSF0-F1
#
_entry.id   AF-A0A496SSF0-F1
#
_cell.length_a   1.000
_cell.length_b   1.000
_cell.length_c   1.000
_cell.angle_alpha   90.00
_cell.angle_beta   90.00
_cell.angle_gamma   90.00
#
_symmetry.space_group_name_H-M   'P 1'
#
loop_
_entity.id
_entity.type
_entity.pdbx_description
1 polymer ?
#
loop_
_entity_poly.entity_id
_entity_poly.type
_entity_poly.pdbx_seq_one_letter_code
_entity_poly.pdbx_strand_id
1 'polypeptide(L)' 'GVVVAIKDSLNIPIKMVGIGEGADDLKEFDSSEFVDALFAEE' A
#
# COMPACT_ATOMS: atom_id res chain seq x y z
N GLY A 1 -2.80 5.69 5.00
CA GLY A 1 -2.14 6.80 5.72
C GLY A 1 -0.75 6.44 6.24
N VAL A 2 -0.65 5.56 7.25
CA VAL A 2 0.62 5.26 7.96
C VAL A 2 1.77 4.81 7.06
N VAL A 3 1.46 4.13 5.95
CA VAL A 3 2.47 3.59 5.02
C VAL A 3 3.43 4.67 4.48
N VAL A 4 2.94 5.91 4.32
CA VAL A 4 3.74 7.04 3.82
C VAL A 4 4.80 7.45 4.85
N ALA A 5 4.42 7.53 6.13
CA ALA A 5 5.34 7.88 7.22
C ALA A 5 6.40 6.80 7.46
N ILE A 6 6.03 5.52 7.32
CA ILE A 6 6.98 4.40 7.42
C ILE A 6 8.00 4.46 6.29
N LYS A 7 7.53 4.67 5.05
CA LYS A 7 8.43 4.83 3.89
C LYS A 7 9.40 6.00 4.09
N ASP A 8 8.91 7.13 4.60
CA ASP A 8 9.75 8.31 4.84
C ASP A 8 10.81 8.05 5.93
N SER A 9 10.40 7.39 7.02
CA SER A 9 11.30 7.10 8.16
C SER A 9 12.37 6.05 7.84
N LEU A 10 12.03 5.03 7.05
CA LEU A 10 12.91 3.89 6.79
C LEU A 10 13.64 3.98 5.45
N ASN A 11 13.07 4.71 4.48
CA ASN A 11 13.57 4.81 3.11
C ASN A 11 13.81 3.45 2.43
N ILE A 12 12.97 2.46 2.74
CA ILE A 12 12.99 1.11 2.18
C ILE A 12 11.81 0.95 1.21
N PRO A 13 11.98 0.26 0.06
CA PRO A 13 10.88 0.01 -0.87
C PRO A 13 9.84 -0.94 -0.27
N ILE A 14 8.57 -0.59 -0.42
CA ILE A 14 7.45 -1.47 -0.13
C ILE A 14 7.33 -2.45 -1.29
N LYS A 15 7.34 -3.76 -1.01
CA LYS A 15 7.23 -4.80 -2.04
C LYS A 15 5.82 -5.35 -2.19
N MET A 16 5.12 -5.50 -1.08
CA MET A 16 3.81 -6.14 -1.04
C MET A 16 2.90 -5.43 -0.05
N VAL A 17 1.59 -5.58 -0.26
CA VAL A 17 0.53 -5.05 0.59
C VAL A 17 -0.54 -6.13 0.80
N GLY A 18 -1.03 -6.22 2.03
CA GLY A 18 -2.19 -7.05 2.36
C GLY A 18 -3.47 -6.26 2.18
N ILE A 19 -4.41 -6.78 1.39
CA ILE A 19 -5.70 -6.14 1.10
C ILE A 19 -6.90 -6.84 1.76
N GLY A 20 -6.64 -7.88 2.57
CA GLY A 20 -7.62 -8.72 3.23
C GLY A 20 -6.97 -9.69 4.21
N GLU A 21 -7.74 -10.63 4.74
CA GLU A 21 -7.32 -11.58 5.77
C GLU A 21 -6.92 -12.96 5.22
N GLY A 22 -7.27 -13.25 3.96
CA GLY A 22 -6.96 -14.51 3.30
C GLY A 22 -5.47 -14.64 2.96
N ALA A 23 -5.02 -15.89 2.82
CA ALA A 23 -3.64 -16.17 2.41
C ALA A 23 -3.31 -15.60 1.02
N ASP A 24 -4.32 -15.46 0.17
CA ASP A 24 -4.20 -14.96 -1.21
C ASP A 24 -4.36 -13.43 -1.32
N ASP A 25 -4.62 -12.73 -0.21
CA ASP A 25 -4.84 -11.28 -0.19
C ASP A 25 -3.53 -10.48 -0.13
N LEU A 26 -2.39 -11.15 -0.27
CA LEU A 26 -1.08 -10.52 -0.37
C LEU A 26 -0.75 -10.26 -1.83
N LYS A 27 -0.60 -8.98 -2.18
CA LYS A 27 -0.32 -8.54 -3.55
C LYS A 27 0.96 -7.73 -3.63
N GLU A 28 1.54 -7.65 -4.82
CA GLU A 28 2.60 -6.67 -5.10
C GLU A 28 2.07 -5.25 -4.89
N PHE A 29 2.93 -4.38 -4.35
CA PHE A 29 2.56 -3.01 -4.07
C PHE A 29 2.71 -2.14 -5.33
N ASP A 30 1.60 -1.54 -5.78
CA ASP A 30 1.59 -0.48 -6.79
C ASP A 30 1.25 0.86 -6.14
N SER A 31 2.17 1.82 -6.26
CA SER A 31 2.00 3.15 -5.65
C SER A 31 0.91 3.98 -6.32
N SER A 32 0.68 3.78 -7.61
CA SER A 32 -0.34 4.52 -8.37
C SER A 32 -1.71 4.03 -7.96
N GLU A 33 -1.94 2.71 -7.97
CA GLU A 33 -3.20 2.10 -7.51
C GLU A 33 -3.51 2.46 -6.06
N PHE A 34 -2.49 2.48 -5.18
CA PHE A 34 -2.66 2.89 -3.79
C PHE A 34 -3.10 4.35 -3.63
N VAL A 35 -2.53 5.26 -4.41
CA VAL A 35 -2.90 6.69 -4.40
C VAL A 35 -4.29 6.87 -5.00
N ASP A 36 -4.57 6.24 -6.12
CA ASP A 36 -5.88 6.30 -6.78
C ASP A 36 -6.97 5.80 -5.83
N ALA A 37 -6.78 4.66 -5.16
CA ALA A 37 -7.73 4.15 -4.18
C ALA A 37 -7.89 5.04 -2.94
N LEU A 38 -6.85 5.81 -2.56
CA LEU A 38 -6.89 6.71 -1.41
C LEU A 38 -7.69 8.00 -1.70
N PHE A 39 -7.71 8.44 -2.96
CA PHE A 39 -8.34 9.69 -3.39
C PHE A 39 -9.51 9.49 -4.35
N ALA A 40 -9.89 8.25 -4.66
CA ALA A 40 -11.13 7.96 -5.37
C ALA A 40 -12.30 8.51 -4.55
N GLU A 41 -12.96 9.54 -5.08
CA GLU A 41 -14.24 10.01 -4.55
C GLU A 41 -15.33 8.96 -4.86
N GLU A 42 -16.25 8.74 -3.92
CA GLU A 42 -17.45 7.91 -4.14
C GLU A 42 -18.36 8.49 -5.24
#